data_AF-A0A418GIW9-F1
#
_entry.id   AF-A0A418GIW9-F1
#
_cell.length_a   1.000
_cell.length_b   1.000
_cell.length_c   1.000
_cell.angle_alpha   90.00
_cell.angle_beta   90.00
_cell.angle_gamma   90.00
#
_symmetry.space_group_name_H-M   'P 1'
#
loop_
_entity.id
_entity.type
_entity.pdbx_description
1 polymer ?
#
loop_
_entity_poly.entity_id
_entity_poly.type
_entity_poly.pdbx_seq_one_letter_code
_entity_poly.pdbx_strand_id
1 'polypeptide(L)'
;DAVAPGGLGGTYAGNPIACVAALEVLKVFEQENLLQKANDLGQKLKDGLLAIAEKHTEIGDVRGLGAMIAIELFEDGDHSKPDAKLTAEIVA
;
A
#
# COMPACT_ATOMS: atom_id res chain seq x y z
N ASP A 1 15.18 -29.19 0.40
CA ASP A 1 15.95 -28.29 1.26
C ASP A 1 15.01 -27.79 2.35
N ALA A 2 15.23 -28.21 3.60
CA ALA A 2 14.37 -27.84 4.72
C ALA A 2 15.22 -27.79 5.98
N VAL A 3 14.98 -26.77 6.80
CA VAL A 3 15.69 -26.60 8.06
C VAL A 3 15.29 -27.72 9.03
N ALA A 4 16.25 -28.27 9.76
CA ALA A 4 15.98 -29.29 10.77
C ALA A 4 15.00 -28.77 11.85
N PRO A 5 14.21 -29.63 12.50
CA PRO A 5 13.36 -29.25 13.63
C PRO A 5 14.15 -28.45 14.68
N GLY A 6 13.66 -27.27 15.05
CA GLY A 6 14.34 -26.35 15.98
C GLY A 6 15.42 -25.44 15.35
N GLY A 7 15.74 -25.60 14.06
CA GLY A 7 16.67 -24.72 13.34
C GLY A 7 16.02 -23.43 12.81
N LEU A 8 14.69 -23.32 12.87
CA LEU A 8 13.93 -22.09 12.62
C LEU A 8 13.33 -21.63 13.95
N GLY A 9 13.84 -20.53 14.49
CA GLY A 9 13.37 -19.95 15.74
C GLY A 9 14.05 -18.62 16.03
N GLY A 10 13.47 -17.84 16.93
CA GLY A 10 14.06 -16.60 17.43
C GLY A 10 13.65 -16.39 18.88
N THR A 11 14.50 -15.73 19.67
CA THR A 11 14.30 -15.51 21.12
C THR A 11 12.92 -14.93 21.47
N TYR A 12 12.33 -14.16 20.56
CA TYR A 12 11.01 -13.52 20.74
C TYR A 12 9.94 -14.02 19.76
N ALA A 13 10.23 -15.04 18.95
CA ALA A 13 9.25 -15.60 18.03
C ALA A 13 8.12 -16.28 18.83
N GLY A 14 6.86 -15.96 18.49
CA GLY A 14 5.71 -16.51 19.20
C GLY A 14 5.55 -16.02 20.64
N ASN A 15 6.12 -14.85 20.99
CA ASN A 15 5.91 -14.24 22.29
C ASN A 15 4.39 -14.10 22.61
N PRO A 16 3.92 -14.53 23.80
CA PRO A 16 2.49 -14.53 24.12
C PRO A 16 1.82 -13.15 24.06
N ILE A 17 2.52 -12.07 24.41
CA ILE A 17 1.98 -10.70 24.36
C ILE A 17 1.74 -10.30 22.89
N ALA A 18 2.70 -10.58 22.02
CA ALA A 18 2.57 -10.32 20.58
C ALA A 18 1.42 -11.15 19.97
N CYS A 19 1.25 -12.41 20.39
CA CYS A 19 0.14 -13.24 19.94
C CYS A 19 -1.23 -12.68 20.36
N VAL A 20 -1.38 -12.25 21.62
CA VAL A 20 -2.63 -11.62 22.08
C VAL A 20 -2.92 -10.33 21.31
N ALA A 21 -1.90 -9.48 21.10
CA ALA A 21 -2.06 -8.27 20.31
C ALA A 21 -2.49 -8.58 18.86
N ALA A 22 -1.88 -9.57 18.21
CA ALA A 22 -2.24 -9.98 16.86
C ALA A 22 -3.69 -10.50 16.78
N LEU A 23 -4.15 -11.27 17.78
CA LEU A 23 -5.53 -11.74 17.85
C LEU A 23 -6.53 -10.59 17.99
N GLU A 24 -6.22 -9.56 18.78
CA GLU A 24 -7.07 -8.38 18.88
C GLU A 24 -7.08 -7.57 17.58
N VAL A 25 -5.95 -7.44 16.88
CA VAL A 25 -5.92 -6.82 15.54
C VAL A 25 -6.84 -7.56 14.57
N LEU A 26 -6.82 -8.89 14.55
CA LEU A 26 -7.71 -9.67 13.69
C LEU A 26 -9.20 -9.47 14.04
N LYS A 27 -9.54 -9.40 15.32
CA LYS A 27 -10.91 -9.07 15.75
C LYS A 27 -11.35 -7.70 15.25
N VAL A 28 -10.48 -6.69 15.30
CA VAL A 28 -10.78 -5.35 14.77
C VAL A 28 -11.00 -5.40 13.26
N PHE A 29 -10.20 -6.15 12.52
CA PHE A 29 -10.39 -6.36 11.07
C PHE A 29 -11.81 -6.87 10.75
N GLU A 30 -12.30 -7.82 11.52
CA GLU A 30 -13.63 -8.41 11.36
C GLU A 30 -14.75 -7.45 11.84
N GLN A 31 -14.67 -6.96 13.07
CA GLN A 31 -15.71 -6.14 13.70
C GLN A 31 -15.93 -4.81 12.98
N GLU A 32 -14.85 -4.22 12.48
CA GLU A 32 -14.91 -2.94 11.77
C GLU A 32 -15.01 -3.10 10.25
N ASN A 33 -15.04 -4.34 9.73
CA ASN A 33 -15.06 -4.65 8.31
C ASN A 33 -13.95 -3.90 7.52
N LEU A 34 -12.72 -3.94 8.06
CA LEU A 34 -11.61 -3.11 7.56
C LEU A 34 -11.23 -3.45 6.12
N LEU A 35 -11.39 -4.71 5.69
CA LEU A 35 -11.08 -5.11 4.32
C LEU A 35 -12.00 -4.43 3.30
N GLN A 36 -13.31 -4.38 3.56
CA GLN A 36 -14.25 -3.68 2.69
C GLN A 36 -13.98 -2.17 2.71
N LYS A 37 -13.76 -1.59 3.89
CA LYS A 37 -13.40 -0.16 4.02
C LYS A 37 -12.15 0.19 3.22
N ALA A 38 -11.13 -0.68 3.23
CA ALA A 38 -9.91 -0.48 2.45
C ALA A 38 -10.19 -0.51 0.93
N ASN A 39 -11.08 -1.40 0.47
CA ASN A 39 -11.50 -1.42 -0.94
C ASN A 39 -12.27 -0.16 -1.32
N ASP A 40 -13.25 0.25 -0.51
CA ASP A 40 -14.08 1.42 -0.79
C ASP A 40 -13.24 2.71 -0.80
N LEU A 41 -12.36 2.87 0.19
CA LEU A 41 -11.46 4.02 0.27
C LEU A 41 -10.43 4.00 -0.87
N GLY A 42 -9.88 2.82 -1.17
CA GLY A 42 -8.97 2.61 -2.29
C GLY A 42 -9.58 3.02 -3.63
N GLN A 43 -10.81 2.61 -3.88
CA GLN A 43 -11.54 2.99 -5.09
C GLN A 43 -11.76 4.50 -5.15
N LYS A 44 -12.21 5.12 -4.05
CA LYS A 44 -12.40 6.58 -3.98
C LYS A 44 -11.10 7.35 -4.27
N LEU A 45 -9.98 6.90 -3.68
CA LEU A 45 -8.68 7.51 -3.92
C LEU A 45 -8.25 7.35 -5.38
N LYS A 46 -8.39 6.15 -5.93
CA LYS A 46 -8.06 5.85 -7.33
C LYS A 46 -8.87 6.72 -8.30
N ASP A 47 -10.18 6.82 -8.11
CA ASP A 47 -11.06 7.65 -8.95
C ASP A 47 -10.65 9.12 -8.91
N GLY A 48 -10.32 9.63 -7.72
CA GLY A 48 -9.81 11.00 -7.56
C GLY A 48 -8.50 11.23 -8.30
N LEU A 49 -7.54 10.29 -8.18
CA LEU A 49 -6.25 10.38 -8.87
C LEU A 49 -6.39 10.27 -10.39
N LEU A 50 -7.29 9.42 -10.89
CA LEU A 50 -7.60 9.35 -12.32
C LEU A 50 -8.18 10.66 -12.84
N ALA A 51 -9.09 11.29 -12.10
CA ALA A 51 -9.65 12.60 -12.48
C ALA A 51 -8.60 13.73 -12.45
N ILE A 52 -7.55 13.62 -11.62
CA ILE A 52 -6.40 14.53 -11.63
C ILE A 52 -5.54 14.24 -12.86
N ALA A 53 -5.30 12.98 -13.20
CA ALA A 53 -4.51 12.57 -14.37
C ALA A 53 -5.10 13.10 -15.70
N GLU A 54 -6.42 13.27 -15.79
CA GLU A 54 -7.07 13.91 -16.95
C GLU A 54 -6.58 15.36 -17.22
N LYS A 55 -6.00 16.02 -16.21
CA LYS A 55 -5.55 17.42 -16.28
C LYS A 55 -4.04 17.59 -16.21
N HIS A 56 -3.31 16.52 -15.87
CA HIS A 56 -1.88 16.54 -15.61
C HIS A 56 -1.22 15.43 -16.40
N THR A 57 -0.58 15.80 -17.52
CA THR A 57 0.11 14.86 -18.41
C THR A 57 1.29 14.18 -17.73
N GLU A 58 1.80 14.75 -16.65
CA GLU A 58 2.87 14.20 -15.83
C GLU A 58 2.43 12.89 -15.13
N ILE A 59 1.14 12.64 -14.93
CA ILE A 59 0.65 11.39 -14.33
C ILE A 59 0.48 10.34 -15.44
N GLY A 60 1.43 9.41 -15.53
CA GLY A 60 1.44 8.38 -16.57
C GLY A 60 0.63 7.12 -16.21
N ASP A 61 0.53 6.77 -14.93
CA ASP A 61 -0.24 5.61 -14.47
C ASP A 61 -0.81 5.84 -13.06
N VAL A 62 -1.99 5.27 -12.81
CA VAL A 62 -2.65 5.20 -11.50
C VAL A 62 -3.10 3.76 -11.26
N ARG A 63 -2.39 3.04 -10.38
CA ARG A 63 -2.62 1.62 -10.10
C ARG A 63 -2.64 1.30 -8.62
N GLY A 64 -3.20 0.14 -8.26
CA GLY A 64 -3.23 -0.32 -6.88
C GLY A 64 -4.29 -1.38 -6.61
N LEU A 65 -4.28 -1.91 -5.39
CA LEU A 65 -5.25 -2.89 -4.88
C LEU A 65 -5.65 -2.52 -3.46
N GLY A 66 -6.96 -2.43 -3.21
CA GLY A 66 -7.47 -1.89 -1.95
C GLY A 66 -6.93 -0.48 -1.69
N ALA A 67 -6.55 -0.20 -0.45
CA ALA A 67 -6.02 1.11 -0.05
C ALA A 67 -4.53 1.35 -0.41
N MET A 68 -3.85 0.38 -1.04
CA MET A 68 -2.46 0.55 -1.50
C MET A 68 -2.46 1.01 -2.96
N ILE A 69 -2.38 2.34 -3.15
CA ILE A 69 -2.42 3.00 -4.46
C ILE A 69 -1.06 3.66 -4.76
N ALA A 70 -0.66 3.61 -6.02
CA ALA A 70 0.52 4.27 -6.56
C ALA A 70 0.14 5.15 -7.76
N ILE A 71 0.86 6.26 -7.91
CA ILE A 71 0.88 7.07 -9.13
C ILE A 71 2.31 7.11 -9.67
N GLU A 72 2.46 7.08 -10.99
CA GLU A 72 3.75 7.28 -11.65
C GLU A 72 3.80 8.66 -12.30
N LEU A 73 4.92 9.35 -12.06
CA LEU A 73 5.14 10.72 -12.49
C LEU A 73 6.29 10.78 -13.50
N PHE A 74 6.06 11.52 -14.58
CA PHE A 74 6.97 11.61 -15.72
C PHE A 74 7.13 13.05 -16.19
N GLU A 75 8.31 13.37 -16.71
CA GLU A 75 8.61 14.71 -17.26
C GLU A 75 7.77 14.96 -18.51
N ASP A 76 6.93 16.00 -18.50
CA ASP A 76 6.07 16.40 -19.64
C ASP A 76 5.24 15.26 -20.26
N GLY A 77 4.92 14.22 -19.47
CA GLY A 77 4.21 13.02 -19.95
C GLY A 77 5.03 12.06 -20.82
N ASP A 78 6.36 12.18 -20.82
CA ASP A 78 7.25 11.22 -21.48
C ASP A 78 7.52 10.02 -20.57
N HIS A 79 6.85 8.88 -20.85
CA HIS A 79 6.95 7.65 -20.05
C HIS A 79 8.38 7.05 -20.00
N SER A 80 9.32 7.56 -20.78
CA SER A 80 10.74 7.17 -20.71
C SER A 80 11.55 7.98 -19.67
N LYS A 81 10.96 9.03 -19.09
CA LYS A 81 11.62 9.98 -18.19
C LYS A 81 10.86 10.12 -16.85
N PRO A 82 11.09 9.22 -15.89
CA PRO A 82 10.50 9.35 -14.56
C PRO A 82 10.93 10.65 -13.87
N ASP A 83 9.97 11.40 -13.31
CA ASP A 83 10.23 12.70 -12.67
C ASP A 83 10.41 12.56 -11.15
N ALA A 84 11.65 12.27 -10.75
CA ALA A 84 12.02 12.16 -9.34
C ALA A 84 11.88 13.49 -8.57
N LYS A 85 12.02 14.63 -9.26
CA LYS A 85 11.95 15.95 -8.64
C LYS A 85 10.50 16.30 -8.31
N LEU A 86 9.59 16.18 -9.28
CA LEU A 86 8.16 16.40 -9.06
C LEU A 86 7.62 15.44 -8.01
N THR A 87 8.06 14.18 -8.03
CA THR A 87 7.71 13.21 -6.99
C THR A 87 8.09 13.72 -5.60
N ALA A 88 9.32 14.22 -5.42
CA ALA A 88 9.79 14.76 -4.14
C ALA A 88 9.03 16.02 -3.72
N GLU A 89 8.62 16.87 -4.66
CA GLU A 89 7.84 18.08 -4.39
C GLU A 89 6.38 17.77 -3.97
N ILE A 90 5.78 16.70 -4.49
CA ILE A 90 4.39 16.31 -4.17
C ILE A 90 4.29 15.61 -2.81
N VAL A 91 5.31 14.83 -2.42
CA VAL A 91 5.27 14.01 -1.19
C VAL A 91 5.79 14.73 0.07
N ALA A 92 6.40 15.91 -0.08
CA ALA A 92 6.90 16.73 1.02
C ALA A 92 5.78 17.51 1.72
#